data_AF-A0A2E7D7C4-F1
#
_entry.id   AF-A0A2E7D7C4-F1
#
_cell.length_a   1.000
_cell.length_b   1.000
_cell.length_c   1.000
_cell.angle_alpha   90.00
_cell.angle_beta   90.00
_cell.angle_gamma   90.00
#
_symmetry.space_group_name_H-M   'P 1'
#
loop_
_entity.id
_entity.type
_entity.pdbx_description
1 polymer ?
#
loop_
_entity_poly.entity_id
_entity_poly.type
_entity_poly.pdbx_seq_one_letter_code
_entity_poly.pdbx_strand_id
1 'polypeptide(L)'
;MTFGEWIASLPEDDFHREEVADWEASQHEQASEVFSTLQRLGCKEPGPLVVSEVSEKVAQSTQFAFLKGVTEILNWNSNMPLDVALDEFEDNETLELAISKVNESLSEDECKTLVAAIGKFCTSQVIYMLDEGYSSNLPEISTGWSLQECSTDGELTGRSLSGLHESDDGDEDEDFLPKALRTPDD
;
A
#
# COMPACT_ATOMS: atom_id res chain seq x y z
N MET A 1 20.03 -8.53 7.54
CA MET A 1 20.13 -7.52 8.61
C MET A 1 18.99 -7.77 9.57
N THR A 2 19.23 -7.75 10.88
CA THR A 2 18.21 -7.82 11.94
C THR A 2 17.83 -6.43 12.44
N PHE A 3 16.76 -6.31 13.24
CA PHE A 3 16.38 -5.02 13.85
C PHE A 3 17.49 -4.44 14.73
N GLY A 4 18.14 -5.27 15.56
CA GLY A 4 19.26 -4.83 16.39
C GLY A 4 20.48 -4.37 15.58
N GLU A 5 20.79 -5.04 14.46
CA GLU A 5 21.83 -4.59 13.54
C GLU A 5 21.47 -3.27 12.86
N TRP A 6 20.20 -3.05 12.52
CA TRP A 6 19.71 -1.79 11.97
C TRP A 6 19.87 -0.65 13.00
N ILE A 7 19.38 -0.82 14.23
CA ILE A 7 19.55 0.17 15.31
C ILE A 7 21.03 0.48 15.57
N ALA A 8 21.89 -0.54 15.61
CA ALA A 8 23.33 -0.36 15.81
C ALA A 8 24.03 0.35 14.64
N SER A 9 23.42 0.37 13.45
CA SER A 9 23.93 1.07 12.27
C SER A 9 23.56 2.57 12.25
N LEU A 10 22.59 2.99 13.06
CA LEU A 10 22.16 4.39 13.15
C LEU A 10 23.16 5.26 13.93
N PRO A 11 23.23 6.57 13.60
CA PRO A 11 23.95 7.55 14.42
C PRO A 11 23.60 7.48 15.91
N GLU A 12 24.52 7.89 16.78
CA GLU A 12 24.26 7.91 18.23
C GLU A 12 23.14 8.87 18.64
N ASP A 13 22.92 9.93 17.85
CA ASP A 13 21.90 10.95 18.02
C ASP A 13 20.65 10.73 17.14
N ASP A 14 20.50 9.55 16.54
CA ASP A 14 19.32 9.22 15.74
C ASP A 14 18.09 9.06 16.64
N PHE A 15 16.99 9.71 16.25
CA PHE A 15 15.71 9.67 16.95
C PHE A 15 15.24 8.23 17.22
N HIS A 16 15.32 7.33 16.23
CA HIS A 16 14.86 5.95 16.40
C HIS A 16 15.72 5.17 17.40
N ARG A 17 17.01 5.50 17.48
CA ARG A 17 17.91 4.86 18.43
C ARG A 17 17.63 5.31 19.86
N GLU A 18 17.31 6.59 20.05
CA GLU A 18 16.87 7.13 21.35
C GLU A 18 15.53 6.52 21.76
N GLU A 19 14.55 6.49 20.86
CA GLU A 19 13.21 5.94 21.11
C GLU A 19 13.26 4.48 21.57
N VAL A 20 14.16 3.68 21.01
CA VAL A 20 14.30 2.25 21.28
C VAL A 20 15.13 1.97 22.55
N ALA A 21 15.85 2.96 23.08
CA ALA A 21 16.77 2.74 24.21
C ALA A 21 16.07 2.33 25.51
N ASP A 22 14.85 2.82 25.72
CA ASP A 22 14.04 2.57 26.92
C ASP A 22 12.98 1.49 26.73
N TRP A 23 13.05 0.73 25.63
CA TRP A 23 12.10 -0.35 25.36
C TRP A 23 12.25 -1.53 26.32
N GLU A 24 11.11 -2.06 26.74
CA GLU A 24 11.07 -3.31 27.48
C GLU A 24 11.42 -4.50 26.59
N ALA A 25 11.82 -5.63 27.19
CA ALA A 25 12.20 -6.83 26.45
C ALA A 25 11.11 -7.31 25.47
N SER A 26 9.83 -7.18 25.85
CA SER A 26 8.70 -7.54 24.99
C SER A 26 8.56 -6.64 23.76
N GLN A 27 8.93 -5.35 23.87
CA GLN A 27 8.92 -4.43 22.73
C GLN A 27 10.05 -4.76 21.75
N HIS A 28 11.23 -5.14 22.24
CA HIS A 28 12.32 -5.61 21.38
C HIS A 28 12.00 -6.93 20.66
N GLU A 29 11.29 -7.84 21.33
CA GLU A 29 10.81 -9.08 20.73
C GLU A 29 9.81 -8.78 19.60
N GLN A 30 8.77 -7.99 19.89
CA GLN A 30 7.80 -7.55 18.89
C GLN A 30 8.49 -6.84 17.71
N ALA A 31 9.42 -5.94 17.97
CA ALA A 31 10.14 -5.21 16.92
C ALA A 31 10.92 -6.15 15.99
N SER A 32 11.56 -7.17 16.56
CA SER A 32 12.31 -8.16 15.79
C SER A 32 11.38 -8.99 14.89
N GLU A 33 10.19 -9.33 15.37
CA GLU A 33 9.16 -10.05 14.60
C GLU A 33 8.60 -9.19 13.46
N VAL A 34 8.23 -7.94 13.74
CA VAL A 34 7.70 -6.99 12.75
C VAL A 34 8.75 -6.71 11.67
N PHE A 35 10.01 -6.47 12.07
CA PHE A 35 11.11 -6.22 11.14
C PHE A 35 11.32 -7.40 10.18
N SER A 36 11.35 -8.62 10.71
CA SER A 36 11.49 -9.84 9.92
C SER A 36 10.30 -10.06 8.99
N THR A 37 9.10 -9.66 9.41
CA THR A 37 7.88 -9.75 8.62
C THR A 37 7.91 -8.77 7.45
N LEU A 38 8.22 -7.50 7.71
CA LEU A 38 8.36 -6.48 6.67
C LEU A 38 9.44 -6.84 5.65
N GLN A 39 10.59 -7.34 6.09
CA GLN A 39 11.63 -7.83 5.17
C GLN A 39 11.14 -8.98 4.28
N ARG A 40 10.38 -9.92 4.83
CA ARG A 40 9.81 -11.03 4.06
C ARG A 40 8.76 -10.55 3.06
N LEU A 41 8.02 -9.50 3.41
CA LEU A 41 7.14 -8.79 2.50
C LEU A 41 7.92 -7.95 1.48
N GLY A 42 9.25 -7.84 1.57
CA GLY A 42 10.07 -7.10 0.61
C GLY A 42 10.18 -5.60 0.90
N CYS A 43 9.81 -5.16 2.10
CA CYS A 43 10.05 -3.79 2.55
C CYS A 43 11.56 -3.52 2.58
N LYS A 44 11.99 -2.48 1.86
CA LYS A 44 13.40 -2.10 1.76
C LYS A 44 13.91 -1.41 3.02
N GLU A 45 13.07 -0.56 3.61
CA GLU A 45 13.40 0.25 4.78
C GLU A 45 12.43 -0.04 5.94
N PRO A 46 12.50 -1.25 6.54
CA PRO A 46 11.55 -1.68 7.57
C PRO A 46 11.73 -0.96 8.91
N GLY A 47 12.88 -0.35 9.17
CA GLY A 47 13.26 0.18 10.49
C GLY A 47 12.29 1.24 11.05
N PRO A 48 12.06 2.36 10.34
CA PRO A 48 11.12 3.39 10.80
C PRO A 48 9.70 2.85 11.03
N LEU A 49 9.22 1.97 10.15
CA LEU A 49 7.91 1.33 10.27
C LEU A 49 7.82 0.46 11.53
N VAL A 50 8.88 -0.27 11.86
CA VAL A 50 8.92 -1.08 13.09
C VAL A 50 8.84 -0.21 14.34
N VAL A 51 9.54 0.92 14.35
CA VAL A 51 9.49 1.86 15.47
C VAL A 51 8.08 2.39 15.66
N SER A 52 7.45 2.92 14.61
CA SER A 52 6.05 3.39 14.67
C SER A 52 5.07 2.29 15.09
N GLU A 53 5.21 1.05 14.58
CA GLU A 53 4.30 -0.03 14.97
C GLU A 53 4.40 -0.39 16.47
N VAL A 54 5.60 -0.35 17.04
CA VAL A 54 5.82 -0.74 18.43
C VAL A 54 5.53 0.41 19.40
N SER A 55 5.91 1.65 19.09
CA SER A 55 5.72 2.80 19.99
C SER A 55 4.32 3.43 19.86
N GLU A 56 3.82 3.60 18.63
CA GLU A 56 2.55 4.27 18.34
C GLU A 56 1.38 3.30 18.21
N LYS A 57 1.66 1.98 18.21
CA LYS A 57 0.67 0.90 18.05
C LYS A 57 -0.09 0.96 16.71
N VAL A 58 0.54 1.51 15.69
CA VAL A 58 0.02 1.54 14.31
C VAL A 58 0.27 0.17 13.65
N ALA A 59 -0.67 -0.33 12.84
CA ALA A 59 -0.56 -1.63 12.19
C ALA A 59 0.32 -1.59 10.91
N GLN A 60 1.57 -1.10 11.01
CA GLN A 60 2.43 -0.80 9.86
C GLN A 60 2.70 -2.02 8.97
N SER A 61 3.00 -3.18 9.55
CA SER A 61 3.20 -4.43 8.82
C SER A 61 1.95 -4.86 8.04
N THR A 62 0.77 -4.68 8.62
CA THR A 62 -0.52 -4.98 7.98
C THR A 62 -0.83 -3.97 6.87
N GLN A 63 -0.58 -2.68 7.09
CA GLN A 63 -0.72 -1.63 6.07
C GLN A 63 0.20 -1.90 4.87
N PHE A 64 1.47 -2.20 5.14
CA PHE A 64 2.43 -2.57 4.11
C PHE A 64 1.97 -3.79 3.31
N ALA A 65 1.51 -4.85 4.00
CA ALA A 65 1.01 -6.05 3.34
C ALA A 65 -0.20 -5.76 2.44
N PHE A 66 -1.15 -4.94 2.91
CA PHE A 66 -2.32 -4.54 2.15
C PHE A 66 -1.92 -3.76 0.88
N LEU A 67 -1.12 -2.70 1.02
CA LEU A 67 -0.70 -1.85 -0.09
C LEU A 67 0.16 -2.62 -1.09
N LYS A 68 1.01 -3.54 -0.60
CA LYS A 68 1.75 -4.45 -1.47
C LYS A 68 0.82 -5.33 -2.29
N GLY A 69 -0.18 -5.96 -1.66
CA GLY A 69 -1.14 -6.81 -2.38
C GLY A 69 -1.92 -6.05 -3.45
N VAL A 70 -2.34 -4.82 -3.14
CA VAL A 70 -2.98 -3.92 -4.10
C VAL A 70 -2.05 -3.61 -5.28
N THR A 71 -0.78 -3.34 -5.01
CA THR A 71 0.24 -3.06 -6.03
C THR A 71 0.50 -4.26 -6.92
N GLU A 72 0.60 -5.46 -6.35
CA GLU A 72 0.76 -6.70 -7.11
C GLU A 72 -0.44 -6.96 -8.04
N ILE A 73 -1.66 -6.69 -7.57
CA ILE A 73 -2.88 -6.78 -8.39
C ILE A 73 -2.82 -5.79 -9.56
N LEU A 74 -2.41 -4.54 -9.31
CA LEU A 74 -2.30 -3.52 -10.37
C LEU A 74 -1.24 -3.88 -11.40
N ASN A 75 -0.07 -4.34 -10.96
CA ASN A 75 1.01 -4.77 -11.84
C ASN A 75 0.60 -6.01 -12.66
N TRP A 76 -0.13 -6.94 -12.05
CA TRP A 76 -0.66 -8.09 -12.77
C TRP A 76 -1.66 -7.68 -13.86
N ASN A 77 -2.65 -6.85 -13.50
CA ASN A 77 -3.71 -6.42 -14.42
C ASN A 77 -3.20 -5.51 -15.55
N SER A 78 -2.26 -4.60 -15.25
CA SER A 78 -1.68 -3.72 -16.28
C SER A 78 -0.86 -4.43 -17.34
N ASN A 79 -0.39 -5.65 -17.05
CA ASN A 79 0.32 -6.48 -18.01
C ASN A 79 -0.60 -7.38 -18.85
N MET A 80 -1.90 -7.42 -18.54
CA MET A 80 -2.87 -8.21 -19.31
C MET A 80 -3.25 -7.50 -20.61
N PRO A 81 -3.49 -8.25 -21.70
CA PRO A 81 -4.11 -7.70 -22.90
C PRO A 81 -5.49 -7.12 -22.57
N LEU A 82 -5.84 -6.02 -23.26
CA LEU A 82 -7.15 -5.37 -23.06
C LEU A 82 -8.32 -6.31 -23.34
N ASP A 83 -8.13 -7.29 -24.22
CA ASP A 83 -9.14 -8.30 -24.58
C ASP A 83 -9.58 -9.15 -23.39
N VAL A 84 -8.75 -9.30 -22.34
CA VAL A 84 -9.13 -10.03 -21.11
C VAL A 84 -10.32 -9.37 -20.41
N ALA A 85 -10.53 -8.06 -20.60
CA ALA A 85 -11.71 -7.39 -20.06
C ALA A 85 -13.02 -7.93 -20.66
N LEU A 86 -13.00 -8.53 -21.85
CA LEU A 86 -14.20 -9.11 -22.47
C LEU A 86 -14.68 -10.38 -21.76
N ASP A 87 -13.77 -11.12 -21.13
CA ASP A 87 -14.11 -12.34 -20.37
C ASP A 87 -14.96 -12.00 -19.12
N GLU A 88 -14.75 -10.82 -18.52
CA GLU A 88 -15.51 -10.36 -17.34
C GLU A 88 -16.84 -9.67 -17.71
N PHE A 89 -16.96 -9.17 -18.95
CA PHE A 89 -18.11 -8.41 -19.43
C PHE A 89 -18.70 -9.02 -20.70
N GLU A 90 -19.04 -10.32 -20.63
CA GLU A 90 -19.68 -11.06 -21.71
C GLU A 90 -20.87 -10.27 -22.31
N ASP A 91 -21.04 -10.38 -23.63
CA ASP A 91 -22.13 -9.78 -24.42
C ASP A 91 -22.17 -8.23 -24.46
N ASN A 92 -21.06 -7.53 -24.17
CA ASN A 92 -20.99 -6.08 -24.31
C ASN A 92 -20.44 -5.63 -25.68
N GLU A 93 -21.29 -5.64 -26.72
CA GLU A 93 -20.93 -5.25 -28.10
C GLU A 93 -20.28 -3.85 -28.19
N THR A 94 -20.65 -2.93 -27.29
CA THR A 94 -20.06 -1.58 -27.27
C THR A 94 -18.61 -1.61 -26.77
N LEU A 95 -18.34 -2.41 -25.74
CA LEU A 95 -17.01 -2.61 -25.20
C LEU A 95 -16.12 -3.34 -26.22
N GLU A 96 -16.62 -4.39 -26.86
CA GLU A 96 -15.92 -5.10 -27.93
C GLU A 96 -15.48 -4.15 -29.05
N LEU A 97 -16.41 -3.31 -29.53
CA LEU A 97 -16.09 -2.32 -30.56
C LEU A 97 -15.07 -1.27 -30.09
N ALA A 98 -15.14 -0.86 -28.82
CA ALA A 98 -14.19 0.09 -28.25
C ALA A 98 -12.79 -0.52 -28.15
N ILE A 99 -12.67 -1.74 -27.63
CA ILE A 99 -11.41 -2.47 -27.51
C ILE A 99 -10.78 -2.70 -28.89
N SER A 100 -11.57 -3.12 -29.88
CA SER A 100 -11.10 -3.28 -31.26
C SER A 100 -10.51 -1.97 -31.82
N LYS A 101 -11.17 -0.83 -31.62
CA LYS A 101 -10.64 0.48 -32.07
C LYS A 101 -9.35 0.87 -31.36
N VAL A 102 -9.24 0.56 -30.07
CA VAL A 102 -8.03 0.83 -29.28
C VAL A 102 -6.87 -0.02 -29.79
N ASN A 103 -7.08 -1.33 -29.96
CA ASN A 103 -6.07 -2.26 -30.47
C ASN A 103 -5.64 -1.96 -31.93
N GLU A 104 -6.52 -1.35 -32.73
CA GLU A 104 -6.16 -0.87 -34.08
C GLU A 104 -5.33 0.43 -34.06
N SER A 105 -5.41 1.23 -32.99
CA SER A 105 -4.83 2.57 -32.91
C SER A 105 -3.56 2.65 -32.08
N LEU A 106 -3.39 1.75 -31.10
CA LEU A 106 -2.30 1.74 -30.15
C LEU A 106 -1.52 0.42 -30.26
N SER A 107 -0.22 0.50 -30.00
CA SER A 107 0.60 -0.67 -29.74
C SER A 107 0.23 -1.33 -28.41
N GLU A 108 0.63 -2.59 -28.22
CA GLU A 108 0.39 -3.33 -26.97
C GLU A 108 0.99 -2.60 -25.75
N ASP A 109 2.19 -2.04 -25.87
CA ASP A 109 2.85 -1.32 -24.78
C ASP A 109 2.14 0.00 -24.44
N GLU A 110 1.60 0.70 -25.44
CA GLU A 110 0.78 1.90 -25.22
C GLU A 110 -0.55 1.55 -24.55
N CYS A 111 -1.19 0.45 -24.95
CA CYS A 111 -2.39 -0.06 -24.28
C CYS A 111 -2.10 -0.41 -22.81
N LYS A 112 -1.03 -1.16 -22.53
CA LYS A 112 -0.62 -1.52 -21.16
C LYS A 112 -0.34 -0.28 -20.32
N THR A 113 0.34 0.71 -20.88
CA THR A 113 0.61 1.99 -20.21
C THR A 113 -0.68 2.71 -19.86
N LEU A 114 -1.64 2.77 -20.79
CA LEU A 114 -2.94 3.40 -20.56
C LEU A 114 -3.76 2.68 -19.48
N VAL A 115 -3.83 1.35 -19.54
CA VAL A 115 -4.52 0.52 -18.54
C VAL A 115 -3.87 0.67 -17.17
N ALA A 116 -2.54 0.68 -17.09
CA ALA A 116 -1.80 0.92 -15.86
C ALA A 116 -2.14 2.29 -15.24
N ALA A 117 -2.15 3.35 -16.05
CA ALA A 117 -2.45 4.69 -15.59
C ALA A 117 -3.88 4.81 -15.04
N ILE A 118 -4.86 4.28 -15.78
CA ILE A 118 -6.27 4.29 -15.35
C ILE A 118 -6.46 3.44 -14.08
N GLY A 119 -5.85 2.25 -14.04
CA GLY A 119 -5.89 1.37 -12.88
C GLY A 119 -5.33 2.03 -11.62
N LYS A 120 -4.12 2.60 -11.71
CA LYS A 120 -3.48 3.35 -10.62
C LYS A 120 -4.37 4.51 -10.14
N PHE A 121 -4.89 5.31 -11.07
CA PHE A 121 -5.78 6.41 -10.73
C PHE A 121 -7.03 5.94 -9.98
N CYS A 122 -7.77 4.97 -10.51
CA CYS A 122 -8.98 4.45 -9.86
C CYS A 122 -8.68 3.86 -8.48
N THR A 123 -7.61 3.08 -8.36
CA THR A 123 -7.22 2.49 -7.07
C THR A 123 -6.80 3.55 -6.06
N SER A 124 -6.18 4.66 -6.49
CA SER A 124 -5.83 5.76 -5.57
C SER A 124 -7.07 6.31 -4.90
N GLN A 125 -8.12 6.56 -5.68
CA GLN A 125 -9.38 7.09 -5.18
C GLN A 125 -10.04 6.12 -4.18
N VAL A 126 -9.92 4.80 -4.42
CA VAL A 126 -10.40 3.78 -3.48
C VAL A 126 -9.59 3.79 -2.20
N ILE A 127 -8.25 3.86 -2.27
CA ILE A 127 -7.38 3.93 -1.09
C ILE A 127 -7.69 5.18 -0.26
N TYR A 128 -7.79 6.36 -0.88
CA TYR A 128 -8.21 7.60 -0.21
C TYR A 128 -9.55 7.42 0.52
N MET A 129 -10.54 6.85 -0.16
CA MET A 129 -11.86 6.63 0.43
C MET A 129 -11.84 5.63 1.60
N LEU A 130 -11.01 4.58 1.50
CA LEU A 130 -10.82 3.61 2.58
C LEU A 130 -10.16 4.24 3.81
N ASP A 131 -9.20 5.12 3.58
CA ASP A 131 -8.40 5.75 4.63
C ASP A 131 -9.14 6.88 5.35
N GLU A 132 -9.77 7.77 4.59
CA GLU A 132 -10.58 8.87 5.14
C GLU A 132 -11.84 8.35 5.87
N GLY A 133 -12.30 7.15 5.53
CA GLY A 133 -13.47 6.57 6.16
C GLY A 133 -14.80 7.17 5.68
N TYR A 134 -14.79 7.90 4.56
CA TYR A 134 -15.98 8.44 3.92
C TYR A 134 -15.74 8.70 2.41
N SER A 135 -16.82 8.98 1.67
CA SER A 135 -16.73 9.38 0.26
C SER A 135 -17.19 10.82 0.07
N SER A 136 -16.31 11.68 -0.45
CA SER A 136 -16.63 13.07 -0.80
C SER A 136 -17.62 13.22 -1.96
N ASN A 137 -17.83 12.14 -2.73
CA ASN A 137 -18.74 12.10 -3.87
C ASN A 137 -20.18 11.73 -3.48
N LEU A 138 -20.42 11.37 -2.21
CA LEU A 138 -21.74 11.06 -1.70
C LEU A 138 -22.36 12.28 -0.99
N PRO A 139 -23.70 12.40 -0.95
CA PRO A 139 -24.36 13.42 -0.14
C PRO A 139 -23.88 13.35 1.31
N GLU A 140 -23.85 14.50 2.01
CA GLU A 140 -23.40 14.58 3.40
C GLU A 140 -24.15 13.55 4.27
N ILE A 141 -23.47 12.44 4.57
CA ILE A 141 -23.88 11.46 5.57
C ILE A 141 -23.11 11.76 6.85
N SER A 142 -23.80 11.71 7.99
CA SER A 142 -23.20 12.02 9.29
C SER A 142 -22.40 10.85 9.90
N THR A 143 -22.08 9.83 9.10
CA THR A 143 -21.48 8.58 9.55
C THR A 143 -20.36 8.17 8.61
N GLY A 144 -19.21 7.78 9.16
CA GLY A 144 -18.08 7.20 8.43
C GLY A 144 -17.82 5.74 8.80
N TRP A 145 -16.70 5.20 8.32
CA TRP A 145 -16.19 3.87 8.65
C TRP A 145 -14.69 3.92 8.97
N SER A 146 -14.14 2.81 9.44
CA SER A 146 -12.69 2.63 9.63
C SER A 146 -12.31 1.21 9.27
N LEU A 147 -11.14 1.04 8.65
CA LEU A 147 -10.53 -0.29 8.50
C LEU A 147 -9.82 -0.69 9.78
N GLN A 148 -9.98 -1.95 10.19
CA GLN A 148 -9.36 -2.50 11.39
C GLN A 148 -8.68 -3.82 11.07
N GLU A 149 -7.56 -4.04 11.74
CA GLU A 149 -6.84 -5.30 11.67
C GLU A 149 -7.62 -6.39 12.43
N CYS A 150 -7.60 -7.58 11.87
CA CYS A 150 -8.08 -8.79 12.54
C CYS A 150 -6.98 -9.86 12.63
N SER A 151 -7.07 -10.69 13.65
CA SER A 151 -6.26 -11.91 13.76
C SER A 151 -6.74 -12.97 12.76
N THR A 152 -5.96 -14.05 12.63
CA THR A 152 -6.24 -15.14 11.68
C THR A 152 -7.54 -15.90 11.93
N ASP A 153 -8.09 -15.81 13.15
CA ASP A 153 -9.38 -16.35 13.55
C ASP A 153 -10.55 -15.36 13.39
N GLY A 154 -10.27 -14.13 12.95
CA GLY A 154 -11.27 -13.11 12.61
C GLY A 154 -11.61 -12.14 13.74
N GLU A 155 -10.95 -12.22 14.89
CA GLU A 155 -11.16 -11.28 15.99
C GLU A 155 -10.48 -9.92 15.70
N LEU A 156 -11.16 -8.82 16.01
CA LEU A 156 -10.63 -7.48 15.81
C LEU A 156 -9.53 -7.18 16.83
N THR A 157 -8.35 -6.73 16.37
CA THR A 157 -7.24 -6.38 17.26
C THR A 157 -7.43 -5.00 17.90
N GLY A 158 -8.35 -4.20 17.35
CA GLY A 158 -8.59 -2.81 17.75
C GLY A 158 -7.57 -1.82 17.17
N ARG A 159 -6.58 -2.29 16.39
CA ARG A 159 -5.66 -1.43 15.64
C ARG A 159 -6.32 -1.00 14.33
N SER A 160 -6.42 0.31 14.13
CA SER A 160 -6.91 0.88 12.87
C SER A 160 -5.85 0.77 11.77
N LEU A 161 -6.29 0.50 10.55
CA LEU A 161 -5.50 0.74 9.35
C LEU A 161 -5.84 2.14 8.85
N SER A 162 -5.00 3.11 9.19
CA SER A 162 -5.09 4.51 8.76
C SER A 162 -3.74 5.01 8.27
N GLY A 163 -3.69 6.08 7.46
CA GLY A 163 -2.47 6.55 6.81
C GLY A 163 -2.05 5.66 5.65
N LEU A 164 -3.03 5.10 4.94
CA LEU A 164 -2.82 4.33 3.71
C LEU A 164 -2.45 5.22 2.52
N HIS A 165 -2.83 6.50 2.54
CA HIS A 165 -2.28 7.51 1.65
C HIS A 165 -1.22 8.33 2.41
N GLU A 166 -0.05 8.57 1.79
CA GLU A 166 0.93 9.48 2.37
C GLU A 166 0.32 10.90 2.37
N SER A 167 0.48 11.63 3.48
CA SER A 167 0.25 13.07 3.45
C SER A 167 1.29 13.67 2.52
N ASP A 168 0.80 14.40 1.53
CA ASP A 168 1.56 15.08 0.48
C ASP A 168 2.42 16.20 1.10
N ASP A 169 3.46 15.82 1.86
CA ASP A 169 4.37 16.73 2.54
C ASP A 169 5.56 17.13 1.64
N GLY A 170 5.27 17.41 0.37
CA GLY A 170 6.06 18.33 -0.45
C GLY A 170 7.14 17.76 -1.37
N ASP A 171 7.06 16.49 -1.77
CA ASP A 171 7.80 16.01 -2.94
C ASP A 171 6.81 15.97 -4.11
N GLU A 172 7.00 16.84 -5.12
CA GLU A 172 6.16 16.95 -6.34
C GLU A 172 6.27 15.72 -7.28
N ASP A 173 6.43 14.52 -6.72
CA ASP A 173 6.39 13.27 -7.45
C ASP A 173 5.06 12.60 -7.13
N GLU A 174 4.16 12.58 -8.13
CA GLU A 174 2.83 11.97 -8.15
C GLU A 174 2.87 10.43 -7.95
N ASP A 175 3.54 9.95 -6.92
CA ASP A 175 3.84 8.53 -6.74
C ASP A 175 2.86 7.86 -5.78
N PHE A 176 2.01 7.06 -6.41
CA PHE A 176 0.94 6.24 -5.85
C PHE A 176 1.35 5.28 -4.70
N LEU A 177 2.64 5.02 -4.50
CA LEU A 177 3.11 4.03 -3.52
C LEU A 177 3.77 4.70 -2.31
N PRO A 178 3.50 4.20 -1.08
CA PRO A 178 4.31 4.53 0.08
C PRO A 178 5.79 4.42 -0.27
N LYS A 179 6.63 5.33 0.22
CA LYS A 179 8.08 5.32 -0.01
C LYS A 179 8.70 3.94 0.26
N ALA A 180 8.14 3.21 1.24
CA ALA A 180 8.54 1.86 1.60
C ALA A 180 8.32 0.78 0.52
N LEU A 181 7.41 1.00 -0.43
CA LEU A 181 7.05 0.07 -1.52
C LEU A 181 7.71 0.42 -2.86
N ARG A 182 8.41 1.56 -2.95
CA ARG A 182 9.09 1.98 -4.19
C ARG A 182 10.22 1.01 -4.53
N THR A 183 10.29 0.57 -5.79
CA THR A 183 11.45 -0.14 -6.36
C THR A 183 12.55 0.88 -6.74
N PRO A 184 13.81 0.47 -7.01
CA PRO A 184 14.86 1.43 -7.38
C PRO A 184 14.59 2.09 -8.74
N ASP A 185 13.61 1.58 -9.48
CA ASP A 185 13.25 1.97 -10.83
C ASP A 185 11.88 2.68 -10.90
N ASP A 186 11.24 2.95 -9.74
CA ASP A 186 10.05 3.81 -9.62
C ASP A 186 10.48 5.27 -9.42
#